data_AF-A0A960N3K4-F1
#
_entry.id   AF-A0A960N3K4-F1
#
_cell.length_a   1.000
_cell.length_b   1.000
_cell.length_c   1.000
_cell.angle_alpha   90.00
_cell.angle_beta   90.00
_cell.angle_gamma   90.00
#
_symmetry.space_group_name_H-M   'P 1'
#
loop_
_entity.id
_entity.type
_entity.pdbx_description
1 polymer ?
#
loop_
_entity_poly.entity_id
_entity_poly.type
_entity_poly.pdbx_seq_one_letter_code
_entity_poly.pdbx_strand_id
1 'polypeptide(L)'
;MKSPVVSSRRHFLHSGSLALAGSTLSLITTRKSARAGESGSVIGEGEHRYEVLHGWAQLPDKFTWQTTHNVAVDKARNLYVIHEGKEEQKDHPAIFVFDQDGKFVRAFGNQFQGGGHGLEVREEDGQEFLYV
;
A
#
# COMPACT_ATOMS: atom_id res chain seq x y z
N MET A 1 -12.90 -26.28 52.25
CA MET A 1 -13.07 -25.91 50.83
C MET A 1 -12.86 -24.40 50.73
N LYS A 2 -11.76 -23.95 50.11
CA LYS A 2 -11.38 -22.52 50.04
C LYS A 2 -12.12 -21.87 48.86
N SER A 3 -12.92 -20.84 49.11
CA SER A 3 -13.53 -20.02 48.06
C SER A 3 -12.48 -19.12 47.41
N PRO A 4 -12.44 -18.98 46.07
CA PRO A 4 -11.45 -18.16 45.40
C PRO A 4 -11.81 -16.67 45.51
N VAL A 5 -10.79 -15.85 45.78
CA VAL A 5 -10.86 -14.38 45.77
C VAL A 5 -11.01 -13.93 44.31
N VAL A 6 -12.10 -13.23 44.00
CA VAL A 6 -12.33 -12.58 42.70
C VAL A 6 -11.46 -11.33 42.64
N SER A 7 -10.46 -11.32 41.76
CA SER A 7 -9.64 -10.13 41.49
C SER A 7 -10.45 -9.13 40.66
N SER A 8 -10.78 -7.99 41.28
CA SER A 8 -11.49 -6.87 40.67
C SER A 8 -10.56 -6.08 39.73
N ARG A 9 -10.89 -6.02 38.44
CA ARG A 9 -10.17 -5.27 37.40
C ARG A 9 -10.44 -3.75 37.44
N ARG A 10 -10.53 -3.16 38.62
CA ARG A 10 -10.72 -1.71 38.79
C ARG A 10 -9.85 -1.25 39.94
N HIS A 11 -8.60 -0.93 39.66
CA HIS A 11 -7.78 0.05 40.39
C HIS A 11 -6.36 0.00 39.81
N PHE A 12 -6.13 0.77 38.74
CA PHE A 12 -4.78 1.23 38.44
C PHE A 12 -4.84 2.62 37.82
N LEU A 13 -5.00 3.62 38.69
CA LEU A 13 -4.58 4.98 38.40
C LEU A 13 -3.73 5.40 39.60
N HIS A 14 -2.42 5.41 39.40
CA HIS A 14 -1.51 6.12 40.29
C HIS A 14 -1.03 7.36 39.54
N SER A 15 -1.57 8.50 39.95
CA SER A 15 -1.11 9.83 39.59
C SER A 15 0.24 10.07 40.25
N GLY A 16 1.32 10.14 39.46
CA GLY A 16 2.62 10.65 39.90
C GLY A 16 2.89 11.98 39.20
N SER A 17 3.10 13.04 39.96
CA SER A 17 3.35 14.40 39.47
C SER A 17 4.69 14.95 39.95
N LEU A 18 5.47 15.49 38.99
CA LEU A 18 6.61 16.45 39.04
C LEU A 18 7.93 15.95 39.69
N ALA A 19 9.15 16.29 39.22
CA ALA A 19 9.60 17.57 38.65
C ALA A 19 10.93 17.48 37.83
N LEU A 20 11.00 18.35 36.81
CA LEU A 20 12.09 19.24 36.33
C LEU A 20 13.51 18.74 35.92
N ALA A 21 13.87 19.27 34.72
CA ALA A 21 15.17 19.80 34.28
C ALA A 21 16.23 18.82 33.74
N GLY A 22 16.53 18.96 32.45
CA GLY A 22 17.84 18.60 31.90
C GLY A 22 17.81 17.91 30.55
N SER A 23 18.27 18.64 29.54
CA SER A 23 18.98 18.15 28.34
C SER A 23 18.26 17.26 27.32
N THR A 24 18.47 17.69 26.07
CA THR A 24 18.21 17.05 24.77
C THR A 24 16.75 16.80 24.41
N LEU A 25 16.21 17.75 23.65
CA LEU A 25 15.11 17.52 22.72
C LEU A 25 15.60 16.50 21.66
N SER A 26 15.68 15.23 22.04
CA SER A 26 15.71 14.12 21.12
C SER A 26 14.36 14.13 20.43
N LEU A 27 14.27 14.85 19.29
CA LEU A 27 13.25 14.59 18.31
C LEU A 27 13.41 13.13 17.88
N ILE A 28 12.73 12.24 18.60
CA ILE A 28 12.34 10.94 18.07
C ILE A 28 11.28 11.27 17.03
N THR A 29 11.73 11.79 15.87
CA THR A 29 11.00 11.52 14.64
C THR A 29 11.07 10.02 14.51
N THR A 30 9.99 9.33 14.84
CA THR A 30 9.69 8.06 14.19
C THR A 30 9.56 8.37 12.72
N ARG A 31 10.70 8.46 12.02
CA ARG A 31 10.75 8.01 10.64
C ARG A 31 10.27 6.58 10.76
N LYS A 32 9.02 6.31 10.39
CA LYS A 32 8.69 5.00 9.85
C LYS A 32 9.80 4.77 8.85
N SER A 33 10.72 3.85 9.14
CA SER A 33 11.52 3.29 8.07
C SER A 33 10.48 2.85 7.05
N ALA A 34 10.41 3.58 5.92
CA ALA A 34 10.05 2.92 4.70
C ALA A 34 10.85 1.61 4.76
N ARG A 35 10.18 0.47 4.70
CA ARG A 35 10.86 -0.78 4.41
C ARG A 35 11.30 -0.63 2.95
N ALA A 36 12.33 0.20 2.74
CA ALA A 36 13.08 0.26 1.52
C ALA A 36 13.56 -1.16 1.32
N GLY A 37 13.02 -1.79 0.26
CA GLY A 37 13.29 -3.12 -0.24
C GLY A 37 13.93 -4.12 0.72
N GLU A 38 13.28 -5.28 0.85
CA GLU A 38 14.09 -6.50 0.66
C GLU A 38 14.59 -6.51 -0.79
N SER A 39 15.48 -5.59 -1.14
CA SER A 39 16.25 -5.64 -2.37
C SER A 39 17.15 -6.86 -2.29
N GLY A 40 17.12 -7.71 -3.31
CA GLY A 40 18.08 -8.79 -3.44
C GLY A 40 17.54 -10.21 -3.50
N SER A 41 16.22 -10.43 -3.58
CA SER A 41 15.75 -11.75 -4.00
C SER A 41 16.09 -11.92 -5.48
N VAL A 42 17.05 -12.80 -5.78
CA VAL A 42 17.40 -13.14 -7.15
C VAL A 42 16.65 -14.40 -7.55
N ILE A 43 15.81 -14.28 -8.58
CA ILE A 43 15.08 -15.40 -9.19
C ILE A 43 15.76 -15.86 -10.48
N GLY A 44 15.43 -17.07 -10.93
CA GLY A 44 16.01 -17.67 -12.14
C GLY A 44 17.35 -18.39 -11.88
N GLU A 45 17.91 -18.97 -12.94
CA GLU A 45 19.06 -19.87 -12.88
C GLU A 45 20.02 -19.65 -14.06
N GLY A 46 21.28 -20.09 -13.93
CA GLY A 46 22.31 -19.95 -14.95
C GLY A 46 22.53 -18.48 -15.35
N GLU A 47 22.51 -18.22 -16.66
CA GLU A 47 22.67 -16.88 -17.25
C GLU A 47 21.41 -15.99 -17.11
N HIS A 48 20.25 -16.56 -16.74
CA HIS A 48 18.98 -15.82 -16.67
C HIS A 48 18.57 -15.63 -15.22
N ARG A 49 19.22 -14.66 -14.57
CA ARG A 49 18.98 -14.29 -13.17
C ARG A 49 18.50 -12.85 -13.09
N TYR A 50 17.46 -12.62 -12.30
CA TYR A 50 16.80 -11.31 -12.18
C TYR A 50 16.68 -10.92 -10.71
N GLU A 51 17.04 -9.68 -10.39
CA GLU A 51 16.79 -9.11 -9.07
C GLU A 51 15.35 -8.61 -8.98
N VAL A 52 14.64 -9.04 -7.94
CA VAL A 52 13.29 -8.56 -7.65
C VAL A 52 13.36 -7.21 -6.93
N LEU A 53 12.81 -6.18 -7.57
CA LEU A 53 12.62 -4.86 -6.96
C LEU A 53 11.28 -4.84 -6.21
N HIS A 54 11.31 -5.26 -4.95
CA HIS A 54 10.14 -5.27 -4.10
C HIS A 54 9.62 -3.85 -3.79
N GLY A 55 8.31 -3.68 -3.80
CA GLY A 55 7.66 -2.41 -3.43
C GLY A 55 7.98 -1.27 -4.39
N TRP A 56 8.25 -1.56 -5.66
CA TRP A 56 8.54 -0.54 -6.68
C TRP A 56 7.36 0.43 -6.89
N ALA A 57 6.13 -0.09 -7.04
CA ALA A 57 4.94 0.75 -7.17
C ALA A 57 4.47 1.26 -5.80
N GLN A 58 4.41 2.59 -5.65
CA GLN A 58 4.13 3.25 -4.38
C GLN A 58 2.75 3.91 -4.39
N LEU A 59 1.82 3.35 -3.60
CA LEU A 59 0.51 3.98 -3.39
C LEU A 59 0.62 5.23 -2.50
N PRO A 60 -0.22 6.26 -2.73
CA PRO A 60 -0.39 7.35 -1.77
C PRO A 60 -0.87 6.82 -0.42
N ASP A 61 -0.40 7.43 0.68
CA ASP A 61 -0.67 7.00 2.07
C ASP A 61 -2.15 6.78 2.42
N LYS A 62 -3.06 7.47 1.73
CA LYS A 62 -4.52 7.35 1.95
C LYS A 62 -5.15 6.08 1.37
N PHE A 63 -4.41 5.34 0.55
CA PHE A 63 -4.88 4.13 -0.11
C PHE A 63 -4.06 2.92 0.30
N THR A 64 -4.66 1.75 0.13
CA THR A 64 -4.01 0.46 0.42
C THR A 64 -4.17 -0.46 -0.77
N TRP A 65 -3.19 -1.32 -1.00
CA TRP A 65 -3.34 -2.39 -1.98
C TRP A 65 -4.54 -3.27 -1.60
N GLN A 66 -5.42 -3.52 -2.57
CA GLN A 66 -6.50 -4.51 -2.48
C GLN A 66 -6.13 -5.70 -3.38
N THR A 67 -7.02 -6.68 -3.54
CA THR A 67 -6.79 -7.80 -4.49
C THR A 67 -6.58 -7.26 -5.90
N THR A 68 -5.39 -7.44 -6.45
CA THR A 68 -5.04 -7.04 -7.82
C THR A 68 -5.28 -8.19 -8.79
N HIS A 69 -5.96 -7.95 -9.90
CA HIS A 69 -6.23 -9.00 -10.91
C HIS A 69 -5.45 -8.83 -12.21
N ASN A 70 -5.17 -7.59 -12.62
CA ASN A 70 -4.56 -7.35 -13.92
C ASN A 70 -3.76 -6.05 -13.97
N VAL A 71 -2.86 -5.99 -14.95
CA VAL A 71 -2.06 -4.80 -15.27
C VAL A 71 -1.98 -4.59 -16.78
N ALA A 72 -1.85 -3.34 -17.21
CA ALA A 72 -1.51 -2.98 -18.59
C ALA A 72 -0.59 -1.76 -18.61
N VAL A 73 0.04 -1.52 -19.76
CA VAL A 73 1.03 -0.45 -19.94
C VAL A 73 0.65 0.38 -21.16
N ASP A 74 0.61 1.70 -21.03
CA ASP A 74 0.36 2.62 -22.15
C ASP A 74 1.65 2.97 -22.90
N LYS A 75 1.53 3.69 -24.02
CA LYS A 75 2.66 4.15 -24.84
C LYS A 75 3.64 5.06 -24.09
N ALA A 76 3.17 5.80 -23.09
CA ALA A 76 4.03 6.61 -22.22
C ALA A 76 4.75 5.75 -21.15
N ARG A 77 4.48 4.44 -21.16
CA ARG A 77 4.94 3.43 -20.21
C ARG A 77 4.44 3.66 -18.79
N ASN A 78 3.24 4.22 -18.64
CA ASN A 78 2.56 4.19 -17.36
C ASN A 78 1.97 2.80 -17.13
N LEU A 79 2.18 2.26 -15.94
CA LEU A 79 1.58 1.02 -15.47
C LEU A 79 0.19 1.30 -14.88
N TYR A 80 -0.82 0.62 -15.39
CA TYR A 80 -2.17 0.58 -14.84
C TYR A 80 -2.32 -0.71 -14.05
N VAL A 81 -2.87 -0.61 -12.85
CA VAL A 81 -3.20 -1.77 -12.00
C VAL A 81 -4.66 -1.68 -11.60
N ILE A 82 -5.43 -2.76 -11.79
CA ILE A 82 -6.81 -2.85 -11.31
C ILE A 82 -6.91 -3.68 -10.04
N HIS A 83 -7.61 -3.12 -9.07
CA HIS A 83 -8.12 -3.81 -7.91
C HIS A 83 -9.50 -4.38 -8.21
N GLU A 84 -9.80 -5.57 -7.70
CA GLU A 84 -11.18 -6.05 -7.59
C GLU A 84 -12.05 -5.06 -6.82
N GLY A 85 -11.45 -4.45 -5.81
CA GLY A 85 -12.15 -3.53 -4.94
C GLY A 85 -12.93 -4.23 -3.86
N LYS A 86 -13.55 -3.41 -3.03
CA LYS A 86 -14.47 -3.82 -1.98
C LYS A 86 -15.69 -2.91 -2.06
N GLU A 87 -16.88 -3.46 -2.29
CA GLU A 87 -18.10 -2.68 -2.55
C GLU A 87 -18.40 -1.64 -1.47
N GLU A 88 -17.99 -1.90 -0.22
CA GLU A 88 -18.16 -0.99 0.90
C GLU A 88 -17.22 0.23 0.87
N GLN A 89 -16.13 0.19 0.11
CA GLN A 89 -15.11 1.25 0.03
C GLN A 89 -15.30 2.15 -1.19
N LYS A 90 -16.45 2.82 -1.29
CA LYS A 90 -16.84 3.63 -2.47
C LYS A 90 -15.88 4.75 -2.83
N ASP A 91 -15.15 5.29 -1.86
CA ASP A 91 -14.16 6.36 -2.08
C ASP A 91 -12.78 5.82 -2.49
N HIS A 92 -12.57 4.50 -2.45
CA HIS A 92 -11.34 3.86 -2.90
C HIS A 92 -11.37 3.66 -4.43
N PRO A 93 -10.41 4.19 -5.19
CA PRO A 93 -10.30 3.92 -6.62
C PRO A 93 -10.04 2.43 -6.88
N ALA A 94 -10.54 1.90 -7.99
CA ALA A 94 -10.18 0.55 -8.43
C ALA A 94 -8.93 0.55 -9.31
N ILE A 95 -8.62 1.64 -10.00
CA ILE A 95 -7.51 1.70 -10.95
C ILE A 95 -6.46 2.70 -10.47
N PHE A 96 -5.21 2.25 -10.41
CA PHE A 96 -4.04 3.06 -10.05
C PHE A 96 -3.05 3.11 -11.20
N VAL A 97 -2.52 4.30 -11.46
CA VAL A 97 -1.56 4.55 -12.54
C VAL A 97 -0.24 4.99 -11.96
N PHE A 98 0.84 4.34 -12.39
CA PHE A 98 2.21 4.63 -11.97
C PHE A 98 3.10 4.91 -13.17
N ASP A 99 4.12 5.75 -13.00
CA ASP A 99 5.13 5.99 -14.03
C ASP A 99 6.19 4.87 -14.07
N GLN A 100 7.21 5.06 -14.91
CA GLN A 100 8.33 4.13 -15.09
C GLN A 100 9.27 4.01 -13.88
N ASP A 101 9.12 4.85 -12.87
CA ASP A 101 9.85 4.78 -11.61
C ASP A 101 8.97 4.20 -10.48
N GLY A 102 7.71 3.83 -10.78
CA GLY A 102 6.76 3.31 -9.81
C GLY A 102 6.10 4.40 -8.98
N LYS A 103 6.24 5.67 -9.37
CA LYS A 103 5.61 6.80 -8.67
C LYS A 103 4.16 6.91 -9.09
N PHE A 104 3.32 7.18 -8.11
CA PHE A 104 1.90 7.44 -8.33
C PHE A 104 1.69 8.64 -9.26
N VAL A 105 0.89 8.43 -10.32
CA VAL A 105 0.48 9.49 -11.26
C VAL A 105 -0.96 9.91 -10.98
N ARG A 106 -1.90 8.96 -10.98
CA ARG A 106 -3.33 9.21 -10.76
C ARG A 106 -4.07 7.92 -10.38
N ALA A 107 -5.30 8.06 -9.91
CA ALA A 107 -6.23 6.95 -9.68
C ALA A 107 -7.66 7.33 -10.03
N PHE A 108 -8.45 6.35 -10.45
CA PHE A 108 -9.86 6.50 -10.85
C PHE A 108 -10.58 5.15 -10.83
N GLY A 109 -11.80 5.09 -11.35
CA GLY A 109 -12.53 3.83 -11.52
C GLY A 109 -13.28 3.37 -10.28
N ASN A 110 -13.75 4.28 -9.42
CA ASN A 110 -14.54 3.96 -8.23
C ASN A 110 -15.78 3.10 -8.55
N GLN A 111 -16.33 3.21 -9.76
CA GLN A 111 -17.46 2.40 -10.22
C GLN A 111 -17.13 0.89 -10.35
N PHE A 112 -15.85 0.51 -10.35
CA PHE A 112 -15.41 -0.89 -10.43
C PHE A 112 -15.08 -1.49 -9.06
N GLN A 113 -15.32 -0.78 -7.96
CA GLN A 113 -15.14 -1.36 -6.61
C GLN A 113 -16.12 -2.52 -6.39
N GLY A 114 -15.57 -3.71 -6.13
CA GLY A 114 -16.33 -4.95 -5.91
C GLY A 114 -16.47 -5.83 -7.15
N GLY A 115 -15.80 -5.52 -8.26
CA GLY A 115 -15.88 -6.31 -9.49
C GLY A 115 -14.80 -6.06 -10.53
N GLY A 116 -13.75 -5.28 -10.23
CA GLY A 116 -12.64 -5.06 -11.15
C GLY A 116 -11.88 -6.37 -11.45
N HIS A 117 -11.64 -6.70 -12.72
CA HIS A 117 -10.99 -7.97 -13.05
C HIS A 117 -9.94 -7.84 -14.15
N GLY A 118 -10.33 -7.31 -15.30
CA GLY A 118 -9.42 -7.08 -16.42
C GLY A 118 -9.20 -5.59 -16.67
N LEU A 119 -8.08 -5.25 -17.28
CA LEU A 119 -7.94 -4.00 -18.00
C LEU A 119 -7.02 -4.19 -19.21
N GLU A 120 -7.26 -3.49 -20.31
CA GLU A 120 -6.36 -3.54 -21.47
C GLU A 120 -6.18 -2.14 -22.04
N VAL A 121 -4.94 -1.75 -22.29
CA VAL A 121 -4.64 -0.58 -23.11
C VAL A 121 -4.56 -1.02 -24.56
N ARG A 122 -5.43 -0.45 -25.40
CA ARG A 122 -5.52 -0.75 -26.83
C ARG A 122 -5.35 0.53 -27.63
N GLU A 123 -4.56 0.46 -28.70
CA GLU A 123 -4.50 1.53 -29.69
C GLU A 123 -5.49 1.27 -30.81
N GLU A 124 -6.32 2.26 -31.10
CA GLU A 124 -7.27 2.28 -32.21
C GLU A 124 -7.16 3.64 -32.91
N ASP A 125 -6.89 3.62 -34.22
CA ASP A 125 -6.75 4.81 -35.06
C ASP A 125 -5.81 5.90 -34.48
N GLY A 126 -4.72 5.48 -33.85
CA GLY A 126 -3.72 6.36 -33.26
C GLY A 126 -4.07 6.88 -31.86
N GLN A 127 -5.22 6.51 -31.30
CA GLN A 127 -5.65 6.88 -29.95
C GLN A 127 -5.61 5.67 -29.02
N GLU A 128 -5.17 5.88 -27.78
CA GLU A 128 -5.19 4.85 -26.74
C GLU A 128 -6.53 4.83 -26.00
N PHE A 129 -7.08 3.63 -25.84
CA PHE A 129 -8.28 3.33 -25.07
C PHE A 129 -7.92 2.39 -23.94
N LEU A 130 -8.55 2.60 -22.79
CA LEU A 130 -8.48 1.69 -21.66
C LEU A 130 -9.81 0.94 -21.57
N TYR A 131 -9.78 -0.34 -21.88
CA TYR A 131 -10.89 -1.27 -21.68
C TYR A 131 -10.82 -1.83 -20.26
N VAL A 132 -11.97 -1.94 -19.59
CA VAL A 132 -12.13 -2.43 -18.23
C VAL A 132 -13.35 -3.33 -18.16
#